data_AF-A0A7C6IWW6-F1
#
_entry.id   AF-A0A7C6IWW6-F1
#
_cell.length_a   1.000
_cell.length_b   1.000
_cell.length_c   1.000
_cell.angle_alpha   90.00
_cell.angle_beta   90.00
_cell.angle_gamma   90.00
#
_symmetry.space_group_name_H-M   'P 1'
#
loop_
_entity.id
_entity.type
_entity.pdbx_description
1 polymer ?
#
loop_
_entity_poly.entity_id
_entity_poly.type
_entity_poly.pdbx_seq_one_letter_code
_entity_poly.pdbx_strand_id
1 'polypeptide(L)'
;IYTGDNVCKQLPTKEMWNKLREILHIEIPYEQISITFNPQMGITDVWDDIDFYAEKRIHKTQKPLKLAERIINASSNPNDLVYIPFAGSGSEIKACINNNRRWIATEIKKEYVDNIKFKKGLI
;
A
#
# COMPACT_ATOMS: atom_id res chain seq x y z
N ILE A 1 1.83 -21.36 9.89
CA ILE A 1 2.83 -21.39 8.81
C ILE A 1 4.22 -21.38 9.45
N TYR A 2 4.66 -22.56 9.88
CA TYR A 2 5.93 -22.77 10.59
C TYR A 2 6.33 -24.23 10.33
N THR A 3 7.05 -24.46 9.23
CA THR A 3 7.83 -25.68 9.00
C THR A 3 8.91 -25.36 7.97
N GLY A 4 10.17 -25.64 8.32
CA GLY A 4 11.37 -25.34 7.53
C GLY A 4 12.20 -24.25 8.18
N ASP A 5 13.53 -24.34 8.03
CA ASP A 5 14.58 -23.44 8.56
C ASP A 5 14.51 -21.99 8.02
N ASN A 6 13.31 -21.52 7.73
CA ASN A 6 12.96 -20.13 7.53
C ASN A 6 12.99 -19.47 8.91
N VAL A 7 14.20 -19.13 9.37
CA VAL A 7 14.36 -17.95 10.23
C VAL A 7 13.89 -16.79 9.37
N CYS A 8 12.57 -16.56 9.36
CA CYS A 8 11.98 -15.36 8.81
C CYS A 8 12.81 -14.24 9.41
N LYS A 9 13.59 -13.52 8.59
CA LYS A 9 14.54 -12.51 9.06
C LYS A 9 13.73 -11.53 9.88
N GLN A 10 13.71 -11.73 11.19
CA GLN A 10 12.89 -10.93 12.08
C GLN A 10 13.45 -9.53 11.96
N LEU A 11 12.61 -8.59 11.51
CA LEU A 11 12.97 -7.19 11.65
C LEU A 11 13.28 -6.94 13.14
N PRO A 12 14.31 -6.13 13.44
CA PRO A 12 14.65 -5.84 14.82
C PRO A 12 13.41 -5.32 15.54
N THR A 13 13.21 -5.72 16.80
CA THR A 13 12.17 -5.09 17.62
C THR A 13 12.47 -3.60 17.79
N LYS A 14 11.49 -2.80 18.23
CA LYS A 14 11.71 -1.38 18.54
C LYS A 14 12.89 -1.16 19.50
N GLU A 15 13.03 -2.04 20.49
CA GLU A 15 14.14 -2.01 21.44
C GLU A 15 15.49 -2.27 20.75
N MET A 16 15.56 -3.31 19.91
CA MET A 16 16.78 -3.62 19.14
C MET A 16 17.13 -2.50 18.16
N TRP A 17 16.14 -1.93 17.48
CA TRP A 17 16.37 -0.82 16.54
C TRP A 17 16.92 0.41 17.26
N ASN A 18 16.40 0.75 18.44
CA ASN A 18 16.94 1.87 19.22
C ASN A 18 18.42 1.66 19.59
N LYS A 19 18.80 0.44 20.01
CA LYS A 19 20.21 0.07 20.25
C LYS A 19 21.06 0.23 18.98
N LEU A 20 20.56 -0.26 17.84
CA LEU A 20 21.26 -0.15 16.55
C LEU A 20 21.40 1.31 16.10
N ARG A 21 20.38 2.15 16.32
CA ARG A 21 20.41 3.58 16.01
C ARG A 21 21.50 4.30 16.77
N GLU A 22 21.67 4.00 18.06
CA GLU A 22 22.72 4.60 18.89
C GLU A 22 24.12 4.18 18.41
N ILE A 23 24.33 2.89 18.12
CA ILE A 23 25.63 2.34 17.69
C ILE A 23 26.01 2.79 16.28
N LEU A 24 25.05 2.79 15.35
CA LEU A 24 25.27 3.07 13.93
C LEU A 24 24.98 4.53 13.56
N HIS A 25 24.61 5.37 14.53
CA HIS A 25 24.23 6.77 14.34
C HIS A 25 23.13 6.95 13.28
N ILE A 26 22.09 6.11 13.33
CA ILE A 26 20.95 6.15 12.41
C ILE A 26 19.85 7.07 12.96
N GLU A 27 19.46 8.07 12.17
CA GLU A 27 18.40 9.04 12.53
C GLU A 27 16.98 8.57 12.18
N ILE A 28 16.83 7.40 11.58
CA ILE A 28 15.54 6.85 11.13
C ILE A 28 14.75 6.28 12.33
N PRO A 29 13.54 6.78 12.64
CA PRO A 29 12.71 6.24 13.71
C PRO A 29 12.21 4.83 13.36
N TYR A 30 11.92 4.02 14.38
CA TYR A 30 11.48 2.64 14.19
C TYR A 30 10.20 2.54 13.34
N GLU A 31 9.30 3.50 13.52
CA GLU A 31 8.02 3.57 12.84
C GLU A 31 8.16 3.67 11.31
N GLN A 32 9.29 4.16 10.81
CA GLN A 32 9.57 4.22 9.36
C GLN A 32 10.04 2.89 8.77
N ILE A 33 10.54 1.96 9.59
CA ILE A 33 11.01 0.65 9.14
C ILE A 33 10.06 -0.49 9.54
N SER A 34 9.18 -0.24 10.50
CA SER A 34 8.20 -1.22 10.96
C SER A 34 7.15 -1.46 9.88
N ILE A 35 6.72 -2.71 9.75
CA ILE A 35 5.60 -3.05 8.88
C ILE A 35 4.31 -2.49 9.51
N THR A 36 3.59 -1.67 8.76
CA THR A 36 2.25 -1.21 9.14
C THR A 36 1.24 -2.29 8.80
N PHE A 37 0.49 -2.76 9.80
CA PHE A 37 -0.63 -3.68 9.62
C PHE A 37 -1.80 -3.29 10.53
N ASN A 38 -2.86 -2.76 9.92
CA ASN A 38 -4.10 -2.36 10.60
C ASN A 38 -5.14 -3.47 10.43
N PRO A 39 -5.38 -4.31 11.45
CA PRO A 39 -6.31 -5.43 11.34
C PRO A 39 -7.74 -4.92 11.12
N GLN A 40 -8.41 -5.45 10.10
CA GLN A 40 -9.80 -5.16 9.81
C GLN A 40 -10.66 -6.27 10.39
N MET A 41 -11.41 -5.95 11.46
CA MET A 41 -12.25 -6.93 12.15
C MET A 41 -13.27 -7.56 11.20
N GLY A 42 -13.37 -8.89 11.24
CA GLY A 42 -14.31 -9.66 10.41
C GLY A 42 -13.83 -9.95 8.98
N ILE A 43 -12.62 -9.51 8.60
CA ILE A 43 -12.01 -9.81 7.30
C ILE A 43 -10.98 -10.94 7.46
N THR A 44 -11.08 -11.97 6.62
CA THR A 44 -10.12 -13.09 6.55
C THR A 44 -9.10 -12.87 5.43
N ASP A 45 -8.31 -13.88 5.07
CA ASP A 45 -7.42 -13.89 3.91
C ASP A 45 -8.11 -14.31 2.60
N VAL A 46 -9.38 -14.70 2.65
CA VAL A 46 -10.23 -15.02 1.49
C VAL A 46 -11.33 -13.97 1.38
N TRP A 47 -11.31 -13.18 0.31
CA TRP A 47 -12.28 -12.10 0.09
C TRP A 47 -13.25 -12.46 -1.04
N ASP A 48 -14.50 -12.72 -0.69
CA ASP A 48 -15.60 -13.04 -1.62
C ASP A 48 -16.64 -11.91 -1.75
N ASP A 49 -16.52 -10.86 -0.93
CA ASP A 49 -17.46 -9.74 -0.85
C ASP A 49 -17.17 -8.58 -1.83
N ILE A 50 -16.23 -8.77 -2.77
CA ILE A 50 -15.79 -7.76 -3.73
C ILE A 50 -16.17 -8.21 -5.13
N ASP A 51 -17.15 -7.54 -5.72
CA ASP A 51 -17.53 -7.74 -7.11
C ASP A 51 -16.56 -7.00 -8.05
N PHE A 52 -15.92 -7.75 -8.94
CA PHE A 52 -15.01 -7.21 -9.93
C PHE A 52 -15.69 -6.49 -11.09
N TYR A 53 -17.00 -6.69 -11.29
CA TYR A 53 -17.76 -6.22 -12.45
C TYR A 53 -18.79 -5.14 -12.13
N ALA A 54 -18.94 -4.77 -10.86
CA ALA A 54 -19.89 -3.73 -10.43
C ALA A 54 -19.57 -2.33 -10.99
N GLU A 55 -18.29 -2.02 -11.22
CA GLU A 55 -17.85 -0.71 -11.69
C GLU A 55 -17.80 -0.61 -13.22
N LYS A 56 -18.25 0.52 -13.77
CA LYS A 56 -18.06 0.83 -15.19
C LYS A 56 -16.57 1.00 -15.47
N ARG A 57 -15.99 0.05 -16.21
CA ARG A 57 -14.55 0.00 -16.46
C ARG A 57 -14.13 1.01 -17.53
N ILE A 58 -13.07 1.75 -17.24
CA ILE A 58 -12.31 2.55 -18.22
C ILE A 58 -11.10 1.78 -18.75
N HIS A 59 -10.67 0.72 -18.06
CA HIS A 59 -9.53 -0.12 -18.42
C HIS A 59 -9.88 -1.60 -18.35
N LYS A 60 -9.33 -2.41 -19.25
CA LYS A 60 -9.64 -3.85 -19.37
C LYS A 60 -9.41 -4.62 -18.06
N THR A 61 -8.37 -4.24 -17.31
CA THR A 61 -7.95 -4.90 -16.05
C THR A 61 -8.09 -4.02 -14.81
N GLN A 62 -8.96 -3.00 -14.85
CA GLN A 62 -9.23 -2.11 -13.71
C GLN A 62 -9.55 -2.91 -12.45
N LYS A 63 -8.82 -2.64 -11.37
CA LYS A 63 -9.10 -3.21 -10.05
C LYS A 63 -10.27 -2.48 -9.40
N PRO A 64 -11.19 -3.17 -8.70
CA PRO A 64 -12.26 -2.53 -7.95
C PRO A 64 -11.69 -1.57 -6.91
N LEU A 65 -12.32 -0.42 -6.73
CA LEU A 65 -11.89 0.58 -5.76
C LEU A 65 -11.95 0.02 -4.33
N LYS A 66 -13.00 -0.73 -4.00
CA LYS A 66 -13.16 -1.38 -2.69
C LYS A 66 -11.98 -2.28 -2.32
N LEU A 67 -11.41 -2.98 -3.30
CA LEU A 67 -10.22 -3.81 -3.10
C LEU A 67 -9.00 -2.96 -2.75
N ALA A 68 -8.76 -1.90 -3.53
CA ALA A 68 -7.63 -0.99 -3.31
C ALA A 68 -7.72 -0.27 -1.96
N GLU A 69 -8.91 0.20 -1.58
CA GLU A 69 -9.15 0.84 -0.27
C GLU A 69 -8.91 -0.12 0.89
N ARG A 70 -9.36 -1.39 0.77
CA ARG A 70 -9.10 -2.43 1.77
C ARG A 70 -7.61 -2.64 1.99
N ILE A 71 -6.83 -2.79 0.91
CA ILE A 71 -5.38 -3.03 0.98
C ILE A 71 -4.64 -1.81 1.56
N ILE A 72 -4.95 -0.60 1.10
CA ILE A 72 -4.31 0.63 1.58
C ILE A 72 -4.58 0.83 3.07
N ASN A 73 -5.81 0.65 3.52
CA ASN A 73 -6.14 0.83 4.93
C ASN A 73 -5.47 -0.20 5.82
N ALA A 74 -5.36 -1.46 5.36
CA ALA A 74 -4.66 -2.50 6.09
C ALA A 74 -3.14 -2.29 6.15
N SER A 75 -2.52 -1.67 5.14
CA SER A 75 -1.06 -1.68 4.96
C SER A 75 -0.37 -0.31 5.09
N SER A 76 -1.11 0.74 5.46
CA SER A 76 -0.58 2.10 5.60
C SER A 76 -1.40 2.91 6.59
N ASN A 77 -0.83 4.01 7.08
CA ASN A 77 -1.49 5.02 7.90
C ASN A 77 -1.77 6.29 7.08
N PRO A 78 -2.70 7.15 7.54
CA PRO A 78 -2.86 8.48 6.96
C PRO A 78 -1.52 9.23 6.87
N ASN A 79 -1.31 9.94 5.77
CA ASN A 79 -0.09 10.68 5.39
C ASN A 79 1.13 9.83 4.97
N ASP A 80 1.06 8.49 5.09
CA ASP A 80 2.09 7.61 4.52
C ASP A 80 2.20 7.82 3.01
N LEU A 81 3.41 7.61 2.48
CA LEU A 81 3.69 7.65 1.06
C LEU A 81 3.54 6.24 0.48
N VAL A 82 2.57 6.05 -0.40
CA VAL A 82 2.33 4.79 -1.10
C VAL A 82 2.94 4.87 -2.50
N TYR A 83 3.80 3.91 -2.82
CA TYR A 83 4.35 3.76 -4.17
C TYR A 83 3.53 2.77 -4.99
N ILE A 84 3.10 3.17 -6.18
CA ILE A 84 2.25 2.38 -7.08
C ILE A 84 3.01 2.16 -8.40
N PRO A 85 3.75 1.05 -8.57
CA PRO A 85 4.63 0.85 -9.71
C PRO A 85 3.90 0.65 -11.05
N PHE A 86 2.61 0.28 -11.00
CA PHE A 86 1.78 0.01 -12.18
C PHE A 86 0.43 0.71 -12.03
N ALA A 87 0.37 2.00 -12.36
CA ALA A 87 -0.80 2.82 -12.08
C ALA A 87 -2.06 2.36 -12.83
N GLY A 88 -1.93 1.88 -14.08
CA GLY A 88 -3.07 1.40 -14.86
C GLY A 88 -4.22 2.42 -14.92
N SER A 89 -5.41 2.05 -14.43
CA SER A 89 -6.58 2.94 -14.34
C SER A 89 -6.56 3.92 -13.15
N GLY A 90 -5.58 3.79 -12.25
CA GLY A 90 -5.43 4.64 -11.08
C GLY A 90 -6.37 4.32 -9.91
N SER A 91 -6.87 3.08 -9.79
CA SER A 91 -7.76 2.69 -8.68
C SER A 91 -7.08 2.86 -7.32
N GLU A 92 -5.80 2.48 -7.22
CA GLU A 92 -4.95 2.60 -6.04
C GLU A 92 -4.62 4.06 -5.73
N ILE A 93 -4.43 4.89 -6.76
CA ILE A 93 -4.26 6.34 -6.60
C ILE A 93 -5.53 6.94 -5.98
N LYS A 94 -6.70 6.58 -6.54
CA LYS A 94 -7.99 7.06 -6.03
C LYS A 94 -8.21 6.62 -4.58
N ALA A 95 -7.88 5.38 -4.25
CA ALA A 95 -7.95 4.86 -2.90
C ALA A 95 -6.97 5.59 -1.95
N CYS A 96 -5.76 5.95 -2.39
CA CYS A 96 -4.85 6.81 -1.60
C CYS A 96 -5.49 8.16 -1.27
N ILE A 97 -6.07 8.82 -2.29
CA ILE A 97 -6.71 10.13 -2.13
C ILE A 97 -7.88 10.05 -1.15
N ASN A 98 -8.77 9.08 -1.32
CA ASN A 98 -9.95 8.89 -0.47
C ASN A 98 -9.56 8.64 0.99
N ASN A 99 -8.42 7.98 1.22
CA ASN A 99 -7.95 7.60 2.54
C ASN A 99 -6.84 8.52 3.08
N ASN A 100 -6.64 9.70 2.51
CA ASN A 100 -5.61 10.66 2.97
C ASN A 100 -4.18 10.08 3.03
N ARG A 101 -3.78 9.32 2.01
CA ARG A 101 -2.38 8.88 1.78
C ARG A 101 -1.73 9.75 0.72
N ARG A 102 -0.43 10.00 0.87
CA ARG A 102 0.41 10.53 -0.22
C ARG A 102 0.74 9.39 -1.16
N TRP A 103 1.01 9.70 -2.42
CA TRP A 103 1.32 8.66 -3.38
C TRP A 103 2.30 9.15 -4.45
N ILE A 104 3.07 8.20 -4.98
CA ILE A 104 3.85 8.29 -6.21
C ILE A 104 3.44 7.09 -7.05
N ALA A 105 3.14 7.31 -8.32
CA ALA A 105 2.77 6.23 -9.22
C ALA A 105 3.63 6.25 -10.47
N THR A 106 3.84 5.09 -11.09
CA THR A 106 4.48 4.99 -12.41
C THR A 106 3.61 4.19 -13.36
N GLU A 107 3.60 4.59 -14.63
CA GLU A 107 2.90 3.87 -15.70
C GLU A 107 3.63 4.12 -17.01
N ILE A 108 3.87 3.04 -17.76
CA ILE A 108 4.65 3.10 -19.00
C ILE A 108 3.79 3.57 -20.18
N LYS A 109 2.47 3.33 -20.14
CA LYS A 109 1.55 3.73 -21.20
C LYS A 109 1.01 5.11 -20.94
N LYS A 110 1.49 6.07 -21.74
CA LYS A 110 1.06 7.47 -21.69
C LYS A 110 -0.46 7.66 -21.75
N GLU A 111 -1.18 6.86 -22.54
CA GLU A 111 -2.65 6.89 -22.62
C GLU A 111 -3.31 6.72 -21.24
N TYR A 112 -2.78 5.83 -20.40
CA TYR A 112 -3.32 5.58 -19.06
C TYR A 112 -3.00 6.73 -18.11
N VAL A 113 -1.78 7.28 -18.19
CA VAL A 113 -1.41 8.50 -17.45
C VAL A 113 -2.34 9.66 -17.78
N ASP A 114 -2.59 9.89 -19.07
CA ASP A 114 -3.44 11.01 -19.54
C ASP A 114 -4.92 10.85 -19.11
N ASN A 115 -5.37 9.61 -18.93
CA ASN A 115 -6.70 9.29 -18.44
C ASN A 115 -6.83 9.43 -16.91
N ILE A 116 -5.73 9.35 -16.17
CA ILE A 116 -5.70 9.55 -14.72
C ILE A 116 -5.76 11.05 -14.41
N LYS A 117 -6.97 11.57 -14.15
CA LYS A 117 -7.20 12.99 -13.82
C LYS A 117 -7.38 13.25 -12.32
N PHE A 118 -6.41 12.84 -11.51
CA PHE A 118 -6.47 13.08 -10.06
C PHE A 118 -5.61 14.27 -9.64
N LYS A 119 -6.24 15.33 -9.10
CA LYS A 119 -5.53 16.49 -8.56
C LYS A 119 -5.11 16.24 -7.11
N LYS A 120 -3.91 15.69 -6.92
CA LYS A 120 -2.99 15.78 -5.75
C LYS A 120 -2.04 14.57 -5.80
N GLY A 121 -0.76 14.78 -6.15
CA GLY A 121 0.28 13.74 -6.28
C GLY A 121 1.07 13.88 -7.58
N LEU A 122 2.18 13.14 -7.72
CA LEU A 122 3.00 13.06 -8.94
C LEU A 122 2.80 11.68 -9.58
N ILE A 123 2.51 11.66 -10.89
CA ILE A 123 2.49 10.47 -11.77
C ILE A 123 3.68 10.59 -12.72
#